data_AF-A0A341D3L5-F1
#
_entry.id   AF-A0A341D3L5-F1
#
_cell.length_a   1.000
_cell.length_b   1.000
_cell.length_c   1.000
_cell.angle_alpha   90.00
_cell.angle_beta   90.00
_cell.angle_gamma   90.00
#
_symmetry.space_group_name_H-M   'P 1'
#
loop_
_entity.id
_entity.type
_entity.pdbx_description
1 polymer ?
#
loop_
_entity_poly.entity_id
_entity_poly.type
_entity_poly.pdbx_seq_one_letter_code
_entity_poly.pdbx_strand_id
1 'polypeptide(L)'
;MTTLTHRARRTEGGKNSEKKVESEEDTNQDRSQDNEDTEDSKDIRLTLMEEVLLLGLKDKEVLLKSDSPTGDVLLDETLKHIKATEPTETVQTWIELLTGETWNPFKLQYQLRNVRERIAKNLVEKGILTTEKQNFLLFDMTTHPVTNTTEKQRLVKKLQDSVLERWVNDPQRMDKRTLALLVLAHSSDVLENVFSSLTDDKYDVAMNRAKDLVELDPEVEGTKHSATEMIWAVLAAFNKS
;
A
#
# COMPACT_ATOMS: atom_id res chain seq x y z
N MET A 1 4.34 39.76 -48.94
CA MET A 1 4.08 40.99 -49.71
C MET A 1 2.69 40.88 -50.31
N THR A 2 1.78 41.79 -49.90
CA THR A 2 0.79 42.55 -50.73
C THR A 2 0.10 41.86 -51.92
N THR A 3 -1.19 41.98 -52.25
CA THR A 3 -2.41 42.68 -51.78
C THR A 3 -3.46 42.50 -52.91
N LEU A 4 -4.76 42.66 -52.60
CA LEU A 4 -5.84 43.24 -53.46
C LEU A 4 -6.24 42.44 -54.74
N THR A 5 -7.50 42.39 -55.23
CA THR A 5 -8.58 43.38 -55.28
C THR A 5 -9.89 42.76 -55.81
N HIS A 6 -11.04 43.26 -55.30
CA HIS A 6 -12.34 43.53 -55.94
C HIS A 6 -12.88 42.68 -57.12
N ARG A 7 -14.18 42.35 -57.09
CA ARG A 7 -15.22 43.06 -57.90
C ARG A 7 -16.65 42.59 -57.59
N ALA A 8 -17.54 43.56 -57.38
CA ALA A 8 -18.98 43.41 -57.23
C ALA A 8 -19.72 43.28 -58.58
N ARG A 9 -20.91 42.68 -58.57
CA ARG A 9 -22.02 43.11 -59.46
C ARG A 9 -23.40 42.81 -58.85
N ARG A 10 -24.12 43.91 -58.58
CA ARG A 10 -25.58 44.02 -58.44
C ARG A 10 -26.21 44.02 -59.84
N THR A 11 -27.43 43.49 -59.96
CA THR A 11 -28.44 43.98 -60.91
C THR A 11 -29.81 43.87 -60.27
N GLU A 12 -30.58 44.95 -60.44
CA GLU A 12 -31.85 45.27 -59.81
C GLU A 12 -33.08 44.75 -60.57
N GLY A 13 -34.24 44.94 -59.93
CA GLY A 13 -35.53 45.19 -60.57
C GLY A 13 -36.60 44.22 -60.07
N GLY A 14 -37.72 44.62 -59.48
CA GLY A 14 -38.31 45.93 -59.22
C GLY A 14 -39.83 45.76 -59.06
N LYS A 15 -40.41 46.59 -58.19
CA LYS A 15 -41.82 47.03 -58.13
C LYS A 15 -42.92 46.04 -57.67
N ASN A 16 -43.50 46.38 -56.52
CA ASN A 16 -44.80 47.07 -56.34
C ASN A 16 -45.82 46.41 -55.39
N SER A 17 -46.10 47.18 -54.31
CA SER A 17 -47.42 47.57 -53.77
C SER A 17 -48.40 46.51 -53.24
N GLU A 18 -48.39 46.39 -51.90
CA GLU A 18 -49.49 46.62 -50.94
C GLU A 18 -50.96 46.34 -51.34
N LYS A 19 -51.59 45.38 -50.65
CA LYS A 19 -52.81 45.49 -49.81
C LYS A 19 -53.23 44.08 -49.36
N LYS A 20 -53.03 43.68 -48.09
CA LYS A 20 -53.88 43.88 -46.90
C LYS A 20 -55.33 43.38 -47.11
N VAL A 21 -55.72 42.32 -46.38
CA VAL A 21 -56.84 42.25 -45.42
C VAL A 21 -56.93 40.82 -44.84
N GLU A 22 -57.01 40.77 -43.50
CA GLU A 22 -57.27 39.64 -42.57
C GLU A 22 -58.66 39.01 -42.82
N SER A 23 -59.09 37.82 -42.38
CA SER A 23 -58.84 37.04 -41.15
C SER A 23 -59.40 35.59 -41.29
N GLU A 24 -58.84 34.66 -40.49
CA GLU A 24 -59.42 33.40 -39.93
C GLU A 24 -59.71 32.22 -40.92
N GLU A 25 -59.31 30.95 -40.75
CA GLU A 25 -59.13 30.04 -39.60
C GLU A 25 -58.24 28.80 -39.98
N ASP A 26 -57.58 28.21 -38.97
CA ASP A 26 -57.09 26.82 -38.78
C ASP A 26 -56.41 26.01 -39.91
N THR A 27 -55.13 25.66 -39.72
CA THR A 27 -54.64 24.26 -39.85
C THR A 27 -53.32 24.05 -39.08
N ASN A 28 -53.32 23.03 -38.22
CA ASN A 28 -52.17 22.43 -37.52
C ASN A 28 -50.98 22.10 -38.43
N GLN A 29 -49.76 22.29 -37.91
CA GLN A 29 -48.58 21.41 -37.94
C GLN A 29 -47.29 22.23 -38.08
N ASP A 30 -46.67 22.58 -36.96
CA ASP A 30 -45.22 22.38 -36.83
C ASP A 30 -44.81 22.49 -35.35
N ARG A 31 -44.60 21.34 -34.71
CA ARG A 31 -43.75 21.25 -33.52
C ARG A 31 -42.81 20.09 -33.78
N SER A 32 -41.69 20.46 -34.39
CA SER A 32 -40.48 19.68 -34.53
C SER A 32 -40.21 18.90 -33.24
N GLN A 33 -40.15 17.59 -33.43
CA GLN A 33 -39.98 16.58 -32.41
C GLN A 33 -38.50 16.19 -32.44
N ASP A 34 -37.67 16.96 -31.74
CA ASP A 34 -36.32 16.57 -31.37
C ASP A 34 -36.21 16.75 -29.85
N ASN A 35 -36.84 15.84 -29.11
CA ASN A 35 -36.47 15.62 -27.72
C ASN A 35 -35.27 14.68 -27.74
N GLU A 36 -34.11 15.27 -27.44
CA GLU A 36 -32.91 14.56 -27.01
C GLU A 36 -33.25 13.71 -25.77
N ASP A 37 -33.55 12.43 -25.98
CA ASP A 37 -33.48 11.44 -24.90
C ASP A 37 -31.99 11.13 -24.63
N THR A 38 -31.28 12.12 -24.07
CA THR A 38 -29.96 11.88 -23.47
C THR A 38 -30.21 11.35 -22.07
N GLU A 39 -30.33 10.02 -22.01
CA GLU A 39 -30.06 9.12 -20.90
C GLU A 39 -29.49 9.83 -19.65
N ASP A 40 -30.37 10.11 -18.68
CA ASP A 40 -30.07 10.67 -17.36
C ASP A 40 -29.27 9.62 -16.55
N SER A 41 -28.01 9.40 -16.92
CA SER A 41 -27.05 8.75 -16.05
C SER A 41 -26.90 9.67 -14.85
N LYS A 42 -27.53 9.27 -13.74
CA LYS A 42 -27.36 9.86 -12.41
C LYS A 42 -25.95 9.58 -11.93
N ASP A 43 -24.96 10.09 -12.66
CA ASP A 43 -23.59 10.10 -12.23
C ASP A 43 -23.53 10.97 -10.99
N ILE A 44 -23.21 10.33 -9.87
CA ILE A 44 -22.96 11.00 -8.61
C ILE A 44 -21.85 12.01 -8.89
N ARG A 45 -22.20 13.31 -8.88
CA ARG A 45 -21.23 14.38 -9.10
C ARG A 45 -20.35 14.47 -7.86
N LEU A 46 -19.14 13.95 -8.00
CA LEU A 46 -18.10 14.08 -6.99
C LEU A 46 -17.38 15.41 -7.20
N THR A 47 -17.07 16.10 -6.12
CA THR A 47 -16.11 17.20 -6.10
C THR A 47 -14.71 16.64 -6.34
N LEU A 48 -13.80 17.47 -6.85
CA LEU A 48 -12.39 17.08 -7.01
C LEU A 48 -11.77 16.53 -5.70
N MET A 49 -12.19 17.04 -4.54
CA MET A 49 -11.72 16.49 -3.25
C MET A 49 -12.30 15.10 -2.97
N GLU A 50 -13.56 14.84 -3.32
CA GLU A 50 -14.20 13.53 -3.18
C GLU A 50 -13.60 12.51 -4.16
N GLU A 51 -13.31 12.90 -5.40
CA GLU A 51 -12.61 12.05 -6.38
C GLU A 51 -11.18 11.73 -5.92
N VAL A 52 -10.45 12.74 -5.43
CA VAL A 52 -9.10 12.56 -4.87
C VAL A 52 -9.14 11.66 -3.63
N LEU A 53 -10.14 11.84 -2.75
CA LEU A 53 -10.34 10.98 -1.59
C LEU A 53 -10.68 9.55 -2.01
N LEU A 54 -11.60 9.37 -2.96
CA LEU A 54 -11.99 8.06 -3.50
C LEU A 54 -10.84 7.33 -4.20
N LEU A 55 -9.94 8.05 -4.86
CA LEU A 55 -8.71 7.48 -5.40
C LEU A 55 -7.77 6.96 -4.30
N GLY A 56 -7.81 7.56 -3.11
CA GLY A 56 -7.02 7.15 -1.94
C GLY A 56 -7.60 5.96 -1.15
N LEU A 57 -8.91 5.69 -1.25
CA LEU A 57 -9.64 4.70 -0.43
C LEU A 57 -9.43 3.23 -0.80
N LYS A 58 -8.43 2.88 -1.64
CA LYS A 58 -8.09 1.47 -1.93
C LYS A 58 -7.26 0.82 -0.82
N ASP A 59 -7.57 1.10 0.43
CA ASP A 59 -6.84 0.50 1.53
C ASP A 59 -7.33 -0.93 1.75
N LYS A 60 -6.39 -1.88 1.69
CA LYS A 60 -6.66 -3.30 1.89
C LYS A 60 -7.02 -3.53 3.36
N GLU A 61 -8.29 -3.78 3.63
CA GLU A 61 -8.78 -4.15 4.95
C GLU A 61 -8.26 -5.53 5.37
N VAL A 62 -7.96 -5.68 6.66
CA VAL A 62 -7.49 -6.94 7.22
C VAL A 62 -8.68 -7.78 7.66
N LEU A 63 -8.90 -8.91 6.98
CA LEU A 63 -9.95 -9.86 7.31
C LEU A 63 -9.41 -11.06 8.09
N LEU A 64 -10.00 -11.32 9.26
CA LEU A 64 -9.66 -12.49 10.06
C LEU A 64 -10.26 -13.76 9.46
N LYS A 65 -9.39 -14.66 8.98
CA LYS A 65 -9.82 -15.97 8.42
C LYS A 65 -9.91 -17.09 9.46
N SER A 66 -9.03 -17.08 10.46
CA SER A 66 -8.96 -18.10 11.50
C SER A 66 -8.49 -17.46 12.81
N ASP A 67 -9.12 -17.83 13.92
CA ASP A 67 -8.79 -17.40 15.27
C ASP A 67 -8.04 -18.47 16.08
N SER A 68 -7.55 -19.52 15.40
CA SER A 68 -6.75 -20.58 16.02
C SER A 68 -5.46 -20.01 16.65
N PRO A 69 -5.14 -20.35 17.92
CA PRO A 69 -3.95 -19.84 18.58
C PRO A 69 -2.68 -20.32 17.86
N THR A 70 -1.73 -19.41 17.70
CA THR A 70 -0.44 -19.63 17.03
C THR A 70 0.63 -20.16 17.98
N GLY A 71 0.45 -19.95 19.29
CA GLY A 71 1.44 -20.30 20.31
C GLY A 71 2.52 -19.24 20.51
N ASP A 72 2.47 -18.11 19.79
CA ASP A 72 3.28 -16.93 20.07
C ASP A 72 2.42 -15.86 20.74
N VAL A 73 2.86 -15.40 21.91
CA VAL A 73 2.09 -14.47 22.76
C VAL A 73 1.79 -13.15 22.03
N LEU A 74 2.72 -12.63 21.21
CA LEU A 74 2.51 -11.36 20.49
C LEU A 74 1.53 -11.53 19.34
N LEU A 75 1.62 -12.65 18.61
CA LEU A 75 0.69 -12.96 17.53
C LEU A 75 -0.71 -13.22 18.06
N ASP A 76 -0.84 -13.96 19.16
CA ASP A 76 -2.14 -14.31 19.75
C ASP A 76 -2.84 -13.09 20.38
N GLU A 77 -2.08 -12.16 20.97
CA GLU A 77 -2.59 -10.87 21.44
C GLU A 77 -3.09 -10.01 20.27
N THR A 78 -2.31 -9.93 19.19
CA THR A 78 -2.71 -9.21 17.97
C THR A 78 -3.96 -9.84 17.35
N LEU A 79 -4.05 -11.17 17.32
CA LEU A 79 -5.20 -11.90 16.81
C LEU A 79 -6.48 -11.61 17.62
N LYS A 80 -6.34 -11.53 18.95
CA LYS A 80 -7.44 -11.16 19.86
C LYS A 80 -7.92 -9.74 19.59
N HIS A 81 -7.01 -8.81 19.34
CA HIS A 81 -7.35 -7.45 18.97
C HIS A 81 -8.08 -7.38 17.63
N ILE A 82 -7.56 -8.03 16.59
CA ILE A 82 -8.19 -8.09 15.27
C ILE A 82 -9.61 -8.67 15.36
N LYS A 83 -9.80 -9.71 16.15
CA LYS A 83 -11.11 -10.33 16.37
C LYS A 83 -12.13 -9.42 17.07
N ALA A 84 -11.67 -8.51 17.93
CA ALA A 84 -12.54 -7.66 18.74
C ALA A 84 -12.91 -6.34 18.04
N THR A 85 -12.26 -6.00 16.92
CA THR A 85 -12.43 -4.74 16.22
C THR A 85 -13.47 -4.87 15.12
N GLU A 86 -14.54 -4.08 15.21
CA GLU A 86 -15.52 -3.84 14.15
C GLU A 86 -15.78 -2.32 14.05
N PRO A 87 -15.75 -1.70 12.84
CA PRO A 87 -15.48 -2.29 11.52
C PRO A 87 -14.01 -2.71 11.33
N THR A 88 -13.75 -3.48 10.28
CA THR A 88 -12.40 -3.92 9.89
C THR A 88 -11.49 -2.74 9.57
N GLU A 89 -10.24 -2.82 10.03
CA GLU A 89 -9.24 -1.77 9.84
C GLU A 89 -8.24 -2.15 8.75
N THR A 90 -7.57 -1.15 8.19
CA THR A 90 -6.56 -1.31 7.14
C THR A 90 -5.24 -1.80 7.72
N VAL A 91 -4.34 -2.32 6.87
CA VAL A 91 -2.98 -2.73 7.30
C VAL A 91 -2.22 -1.57 7.94
N GLN A 92 -2.29 -0.37 7.36
CA GLN A 92 -1.62 0.81 7.88
C GLN A 92 -2.14 1.17 9.29
N THR A 93 -3.46 1.22 9.45
CA THR A 93 -4.07 1.52 10.76
C THR A 93 -3.69 0.46 11.80
N TRP A 94 -3.66 -0.82 11.44
CA TRP A 94 -3.17 -1.86 12.37
C TRP A 94 -1.73 -1.64 12.81
N ILE A 95 -0.84 -1.24 11.91
CA ILE A 95 0.56 -0.93 12.27
C ILE A 95 0.58 0.23 13.28
N GLU A 96 -0.10 1.35 13.00
CA GLU A 96 -0.18 2.52 13.90
C GLU A 96 -0.77 2.18 15.28
N LEU A 97 -1.80 1.33 15.31
CA LEU A 97 -2.44 0.88 16.55
C LEU A 97 -1.51 0.01 17.39
N LEU A 98 -0.80 -0.93 16.76
CA LEU A 98 0.09 -1.87 17.45
C LEU A 98 1.39 -1.20 17.91
N THR A 99 1.89 -0.20 17.18
CA THR A 99 3.06 0.62 17.58
C THR A 99 2.69 1.69 18.61
N GLY A 100 1.41 2.10 18.65
CA GLY A 100 0.90 3.12 19.57
C GLY A 100 1.08 4.54 19.06
N GLU A 101 1.07 4.71 17.74
CA GLU A 101 1.10 6.03 17.06
C GLU A 101 -0.28 6.72 17.06
N THR A 102 -1.33 5.99 17.44
CA THR A 102 -2.68 6.55 17.57
C THR A 102 -2.84 7.43 18.81
N TRP A 103 -3.59 8.52 18.68
CA TRP A 103 -4.01 9.38 19.79
C TRP A 103 -5.41 9.06 20.31
N ASN A 104 -6.11 8.06 19.75
CA ASN A 104 -7.46 7.72 20.16
C ASN A 104 -7.45 6.98 21.53
N PRO A 105 -8.01 7.55 22.61
CA PRO A 105 -7.97 6.96 23.95
C PRO A 105 -8.56 5.54 24.03
N PHE A 106 -9.61 5.27 23.24
CA PHE A 106 -10.26 3.95 23.21
C PHE A 106 -9.43 2.90 22.48
N LYS A 107 -8.49 3.33 21.64
CA LYS A 107 -7.60 2.46 20.87
C LYS A 107 -6.18 2.37 21.44
N LEU A 108 -5.85 3.08 22.51
CA LEU A 108 -4.53 2.97 23.17
C LEU A 108 -4.24 1.58 23.75
N GLN A 109 -5.29 0.78 24.02
CA GLN A 109 -5.15 -0.58 24.52
C GLN A 109 -4.65 -1.59 23.47
N TYR A 110 -4.62 -1.22 22.18
CA TYR A 110 -4.12 -2.07 21.11
C TYR A 110 -2.59 -2.09 21.01
N GLN A 111 -1.90 -1.14 21.66
CA GLN A 111 -0.46 -1.03 21.59
C GLN A 111 0.21 -2.27 22.22
N LEU A 112 1.10 -2.91 21.46
CA LEU A 112 1.90 -4.02 21.96
C LEU A 112 3.00 -3.49 22.89
N ARG A 113 2.96 -3.92 24.15
CA ARG A 113 3.93 -3.49 25.17
C ARG A 113 5.05 -4.49 25.35
N ASN A 114 6.23 -3.97 25.71
CA ASN A 114 7.43 -4.75 26.05
C ASN A 114 7.83 -5.75 24.95
N VAL A 115 7.60 -5.39 23.68
CA VAL A 115 7.85 -6.27 22.52
C VAL A 115 9.28 -6.81 22.53
N ARG A 116 10.28 -5.95 22.78
CA ARG A 116 11.70 -6.34 22.85
C ARG A 116 11.95 -7.41 23.92
N GLU A 117 11.40 -7.22 25.12
CA GLU A 117 11.59 -8.17 26.23
C GLU A 117 10.91 -9.51 25.92
N ARG A 118 9.70 -9.47 25.35
CA ARG A 118 8.94 -10.68 24.99
C ARG A 118 9.63 -11.47 23.87
N ILE A 119 10.14 -10.80 22.85
CA ILE A 119 10.95 -11.43 21.80
C ILE A 119 12.23 -12.03 22.40
N ALA A 120 12.93 -11.31 23.28
CA ALA A 120 14.13 -11.82 23.94
C ALA A 120 13.84 -13.09 24.75
N LYS A 121 12.75 -13.11 25.53
CA LYS A 121 12.30 -14.32 26.26
C LYS A 121 12.03 -15.49 25.31
N ASN A 122 11.29 -15.28 24.22
CA ASN A 122 11.05 -16.34 23.22
C ASN A 122 12.36 -16.86 22.60
N LEU A 123 13.36 -16.00 22.39
CA LEU A 123 14.67 -16.42 21.86
C LEU A 123 15.53 -17.13 22.91
N VAL A 124 15.38 -16.80 24.20
CA VAL A 124 15.99 -17.55 25.31
C VAL A 124 15.38 -18.94 25.42
N GLU A 125 14.04 -19.06 25.35
CA GLU A 125 13.34 -20.36 25.36
C GLU A 125 13.75 -21.25 24.19
N LYS A 126 14.05 -20.66 23.03
CA LYS A 126 14.59 -21.36 21.85
C LYS A 126 16.08 -21.66 21.94
N GLY A 127 16.78 -21.22 22.99
CA GLY A 127 18.22 -21.43 23.18
C GLY A 127 19.12 -20.63 22.24
N ILE A 128 18.61 -19.53 21.65
CA ILE A 128 19.41 -18.63 20.78
C ILE A 128 20.12 -17.57 21.61
N LEU A 129 19.42 -17.04 22.63
CA LEU A 129 19.96 -16.12 23.62
C LEU A 129 20.10 -16.82 24.97
N THR A 130 20.91 -16.25 25.86
CA THR A 130 20.89 -16.59 27.30
C THR A 130 20.40 -15.40 28.12
N THR A 131 20.23 -15.60 29.42
CA THR A 131 19.96 -14.52 30.36
C THR A 131 21.14 -14.39 31.30
N GLU A 132 21.79 -13.23 31.28
CA GLU A 132 22.91 -12.90 32.15
C GLU A 132 22.53 -11.70 33.02
N LYS A 133 22.83 -11.79 34.32
CA LYS A 133 22.71 -10.66 35.23
C LYS A 133 24.06 -9.96 35.31
N GLN A 134 24.16 -8.78 34.72
CA GLN A 134 25.35 -7.93 34.81
C GLN A 134 25.19 -6.97 35.98
N ASN A 135 26.10 -7.05 36.94
CA ASN A 135 26.12 -6.14 38.09
C ASN A 135 27.03 -4.96 37.76
N PHE A 136 26.45 -3.78 37.57
CA PHE A 136 27.18 -2.52 37.47
C PHE A 136 27.33 -1.91 38.86
N LEU A 137 28.27 -0.99 39.03
CA LEU A 137 28.58 -0.37 40.32
C LEU A 137 27.34 0.26 41.02
N LEU A 138 26.36 0.72 40.25
CA LEU A 138 25.18 1.43 40.74
C LEU A 138 23.84 0.72 40.49
N PHE A 139 23.83 -0.35 39.69
CA PHE A 139 22.59 -1.06 39.34
C PHE A 139 22.91 -2.43 38.75
N ASP A 140 21.94 -3.33 38.83
CA ASP A 140 22.01 -4.59 38.09
C ASP A 140 21.17 -4.48 36.82
N MET A 141 21.67 -5.04 35.71
CA MET A 141 20.96 -5.11 34.44
C MET A 141 20.97 -6.53 33.92
N THR A 142 19.78 -7.02 33.56
CA THR A 142 19.64 -8.28 32.85
C THR A 142 19.93 -8.05 31.38
N THR A 143 20.92 -8.78 30.83
CA THR A 143 21.27 -8.75 29.42
C THR A 143 20.99 -10.10 28.75
N HIS A 144 20.83 -10.06 27.42
CA HIS A 144 20.51 -11.24 26.64
C HIS A 144 21.53 -11.46 25.51
N PRO A 145 22.75 -11.90 25.82
CA PRO A 145 23.76 -12.16 24.80
C PRO A 145 23.40 -13.38 23.95
N VAL A 146 23.88 -13.38 22.70
CA VAL A 146 23.70 -14.49 21.76
C VAL A 146 24.63 -15.63 22.13
N THR A 147 24.07 -16.81 22.41
CA THR A 147 24.85 -18.03 22.67
C THR A 147 24.99 -18.87 21.42
N ASN A 148 23.92 -19.00 20.64
CA ASN A 148 23.92 -19.80 19.41
C ASN A 148 24.30 -18.93 18.20
N THR A 149 25.60 -18.72 18.01
CA THR A 149 26.12 -18.00 16.84
C THR A 149 25.91 -18.77 15.54
N THR A 150 25.82 -20.10 15.58
CA THR A 150 25.58 -20.94 14.40
C THR A 150 24.23 -20.65 13.76
N GLU A 151 23.15 -20.56 14.54
CA GLU A 151 21.83 -20.22 14.01
C GLU A 151 21.76 -18.78 13.47
N LYS A 152 22.45 -17.84 14.13
CA LYS A 152 22.60 -16.47 13.62
C LYS A 152 23.30 -16.47 12.24
N GLN A 153 24.42 -17.18 12.12
CA GLN A 153 25.16 -17.28 10.85
C GLN A 153 24.35 -18.00 9.77
N ARG A 154 23.58 -19.03 10.12
CA ARG A 154 22.68 -19.72 9.20
C ARG A 154 21.60 -18.78 8.65
N LEU A 155 21.03 -17.91 9.49
CA LEU A 155 20.06 -16.91 9.07
C LEU A 155 20.67 -15.88 8.11
N VAL A 156 21.84 -15.34 8.47
CA VAL A 156 22.59 -14.38 7.65
C VAL A 156 22.89 -14.98 6.28
N LYS A 157 23.45 -16.20 6.25
CA LYS A 157 23.76 -16.91 5.00
C LYS A 157 22.50 -17.17 4.16
N LYS A 158 21.38 -17.57 4.78
CA LYS A 158 20.11 -17.77 4.07
C LYS A 158 19.66 -16.50 3.35
N LEU A 159 19.75 -15.34 4.00
CA LEU A 159 19.40 -14.05 3.41
C LEU A 159 20.37 -13.66 2.29
N GLN A 160 21.68 -13.76 2.51
CA GLN A 160 22.71 -13.49 1.50
C GLN A 160 22.52 -14.36 0.25
N ASP A 161 22.35 -15.68 0.43
CA ASP A 161 22.15 -16.61 -0.67
C ASP A 161 20.87 -16.28 -1.46
N SER A 162 19.82 -15.79 -0.80
CA SER A 162 18.54 -15.45 -1.45
C SER A 162 18.63 -14.26 -2.42
N VAL A 163 19.50 -13.29 -2.14
CA VAL A 163 19.73 -12.12 -3.01
C VAL A 163 20.92 -12.29 -3.95
N LEU A 164 21.74 -13.32 -3.75
CA LEU A 164 22.91 -13.64 -4.58
C LEU A 164 22.67 -14.88 -5.45
N GLU A 165 23.06 -16.04 -4.94
CA GLU A 165 23.14 -17.30 -5.70
C GLU A 165 21.77 -17.86 -6.08
N ARG A 166 20.76 -17.63 -5.25
CA ARG A 166 19.38 -18.12 -5.41
C ARG A 166 18.41 -17.01 -5.81
N TRP A 167 18.94 -15.89 -6.33
CA TRP A 167 18.13 -14.78 -6.77
C TRP A 167 17.16 -15.21 -7.86
N VAL A 168 15.91 -14.76 -7.76
CA VAL A 168 14.88 -14.96 -8.76
C VAL A 168 14.30 -13.60 -9.12
N ASN A 169 14.25 -13.29 -10.42
CA ASN A 169 13.73 -12.01 -10.91
C ASN A 169 12.22 -11.84 -10.67
N ASP A 170 11.50 -12.95 -10.47
CA ASP A 170 10.08 -12.93 -10.09
C ASP A 170 9.96 -13.19 -8.57
N PRO A 171 9.59 -12.17 -7.77
CA PRO A 171 9.44 -12.28 -6.33
C PRO A 171 8.44 -13.36 -5.90
N GLN A 172 7.45 -13.66 -6.73
CA GLN A 172 6.40 -14.64 -6.40
C GLN A 172 6.92 -16.08 -6.35
N ARG A 173 8.07 -16.33 -6.99
CA ARG A 173 8.75 -17.64 -6.96
C ARG A 173 9.67 -17.80 -5.76
N MET A 174 9.92 -16.74 -5.00
CA MET A 174 10.69 -16.79 -3.77
C MET A 174 9.87 -17.43 -2.65
N ASP A 175 10.54 -18.09 -1.70
CA ASP A 175 9.90 -18.54 -0.46
C ASP A 175 9.25 -17.36 0.28
N LYS A 176 7.95 -17.47 0.58
CA LYS A 176 7.14 -16.39 1.18
C LYS A 176 7.76 -15.82 2.45
N ARG A 177 8.36 -16.70 3.28
CA ARG A 177 9.02 -16.28 4.52
C ARG A 177 10.30 -15.48 4.24
N THR A 178 11.04 -15.85 3.20
CA THR A 178 12.27 -15.16 2.80
C THR A 178 11.96 -13.80 2.18
N LEU A 179 10.92 -13.73 1.32
CA LEU A 179 10.42 -12.47 0.77
C LEU A 179 9.97 -11.51 1.88
N ALA A 180 9.12 -11.97 2.81
CA ALA A 180 8.67 -11.15 3.95
C ALA A 180 9.85 -10.67 4.81
N LEU A 181 10.85 -11.53 5.04
CA LEU A 181 12.02 -11.19 5.84
C LEU A 181 12.88 -10.12 5.15
N LEU A 182 13.07 -10.19 3.83
CA LEU A 182 13.81 -9.18 3.07
C LEU A 182 13.11 -7.82 3.12
N VAL A 183 11.79 -7.79 2.86
CA VAL A 183 10.98 -6.57 2.94
C VAL A 183 11.08 -5.94 4.33
N LEU A 184 10.82 -6.71 5.39
CA LEU A 184 10.85 -6.20 6.76
C LEU A 184 12.26 -5.80 7.22
N ALA A 185 13.29 -6.55 6.84
CA ALA A 185 14.67 -6.24 7.19
C ALA A 185 15.17 -4.96 6.51
N HIS A 186 14.72 -4.70 5.28
CA HIS A 186 14.96 -3.44 4.59
C HIS A 186 14.23 -2.28 5.28
N SER A 187 12.92 -2.39 5.50
CA SER A 187 12.13 -1.34 6.18
C SER A 187 12.56 -1.06 7.63
N SER A 188 13.33 -1.95 8.25
CA SER A 188 13.86 -1.78 9.61
C SER A 188 15.34 -1.38 9.64
N ASP A 189 15.97 -1.09 8.50
CA ASP A 189 17.39 -0.71 8.38
C ASP A 189 18.38 -1.70 9.01
N VAL A 190 18.05 -3.00 9.01
CA VAL A 190 18.93 -4.05 9.55
C VAL A 190 19.63 -4.87 8.48
N LEU A 191 19.28 -4.67 7.21
CA LEU A 191 19.81 -5.45 6.08
C LEU A 191 21.31 -5.17 5.82
N GLU A 192 21.77 -3.94 6.05
CA GLU A 192 23.19 -3.57 5.93
C GLU A 192 24.08 -4.44 6.83
N ASN A 193 23.63 -4.73 8.04
CA ASN A 193 24.34 -5.61 8.97
C ASN A 193 24.52 -7.04 8.42
N VAL A 194 23.55 -7.52 7.63
CA VAL A 194 23.59 -8.84 7.00
C VAL A 194 24.60 -8.86 5.85
N PHE A 195 24.71 -7.77 5.10
CA PHE A 195 25.61 -7.69 3.94
C PHE A 195 27.03 -7.23 4.28
N SER A 196 27.26 -6.67 5.46
CA SER A 196 28.57 -6.21 5.93
C SER A 196 29.71 -7.23 5.85
N SER A 197 29.40 -8.53 5.84
CA SER A 197 30.39 -9.60 5.73
C SER A 197 30.69 -10.04 4.29
N LEU A 198 30.04 -9.44 3.29
CA LEU A 198 30.24 -9.72 1.87
C LEU A 198 31.45 -8.95 1.32
N THR A 199 31.99 -9.41 0.20
CA THR A 199 32.96 -8.65 -0.60
C THR A 199 32.27 -7.50 -1.32
N ASP A 200 32.97 -6.39 -1.57
CA ASP A 200 32.44 -5.18 -2.22
C ASP A 200 31.57 -5.47 -3.45
N ASP A 201 32.07 -6.28 -4.40
CA ASP A 201 31.30 -6.66 -5.60
C ASP A 201 29.96 -7.35 -5.30
N LYS A 202 29.93 -8.21 -4.28
CA LYS A 202 28.72 -8.95 -3.87
C LYS A 202 27.80 -8.06 -3.03
N TYR A 203 28.37 -7.17 -2.24
CA TYR A 203 27.64 -6.20 -1.44
C TYR A 203 26.79 -5.31 -2.35
N ASP A 204 27.40 -4.73 -3.39
CA ASP A 204 26.70 -3.85 -4.32
C ASP A 204 25.57 -4.58 -5.05
N VAL A 205 25.82 -5.80 -5.51
CA VAL A 205 24.79 -6.62 -6.18
C VAL A 205 23.64 -6.97 -5.23
N ALA A 206 23.95 -7.38 -3.99
CA ALA A 206 22.95 -7.74 -2.99
C ALA A 206 22.08 -6.53 -2.62
N MET A 207 22.71 -5.37 -2.38
CA MET A 207 22.02 -4.15 -1.99
C MET A 207 21.13 -3.62 -3.11
N ASN A 208 21.63 -3.59 -4.35
CA ASN A 208 20.83 -3.17 -5.51
C ASN A 208 19.61 -4.09 -5.72
N ARG A 209 19.79 -5.42 -5.66
CA ARG A 209 18.66 -6.37 -5.80
C ARG A 209 17.64 -6.25 -4.68
N ALA A 210 18.09 -6.05 -3.44
CA ALA A 210 17.19 -5.84 -2.31
C ALA A 210 16.41 -4.53 -2.46
N LYS A 211 17.06 -3.47 -2.94
CA LYS A 211 16.43 -2.19 -3.23
C LYS A 211 15.40 -2.31 -4.36
N ASP A 212 15.79 -2.89 -5.49
CA ASP A 212 14.92 -3.13 -6.64
C ASP A 212 13.65 -3.89 -6.24
N LEU A 213 13.77 -4.85 -5.30
CA LEU A 213 12.65 -5.63 -4.77
C LEU A 213 11.63 -4.79 -3.99
N VAL A 214 12.11 -3.84 -3.17
CA VAL A 214 11.26 -2.97 -2.33
C VAL A 214 10.66 -1.82 -3.13
N GLU A 215 11.32 -1.41 -4.21
CA GLU A 215 10.83 -0.38 -5.15
C GLU A 215 9.75 -0.89 -6.12
N LEU A 216 9.47 -2.20 -6.14
CA LEU A 216 8.36 -2.75 -6.92
C LEU A 216 7.01 -2.19 -6.45
N ASP A 217 6.09 -1.99 -7.41
CA ASP A 217 4.73 -1.54 -7.12
C ASP A 217 3.93 -2.64 -6.39
N PRO A 218 3.60 -2.45 -5.09
CA PRO A 218 2.88 -3.47 -4.32
C PRO A 218 1.45 -3.71 -4.80
N GLU A 219 0.83 -2.73 -5.48
CA GLU A 219 -0.52 -2.88 -6.04
C GLU A 219 -0.51 -3.79 -7.27
N VAL A 220 0.52 -3.70 -8.10
CA VAL A 220 0.70 -4.61 -9.24
C VAL A 220 1.11 -5.99 -8.76
N GLU A 221 2.12 -6.09 -7.89
CA GLU A 221 2.62 -7.39 -7.41
C GLU A 221 1.59 -8.15 -6.56
N GLY A 222 0.74 -7.44 -5.81
CA GLY A 222 -0.31 -8.04 -4.99
C GLY A 222 -1.44 -8.69 -5.80
N THR A 223 -1.66 -8.28 -7.05
CA THR A 223 -2.75 -8.81 -7.90
C THR A 223 -2.35 -10.04 -8.73
N LYS A 224 -1.06 -10.43 -8.69
CA LYS A 224 -0.57 -11.58 -9.46
C LYS A 224 -1.08 -12.90 -8.89
N HIS A 225 -1.20 -13.89 -9.78
CA HIS A 225 -1.57 -15.25 -9.37
C HIS A 225 -0.50 -15.81 -8.41
N SER A 226 -0.92 -16.40 -7.29
CA SER A 226 -0.06 -16.87 -6.19
C SER A 226 0.59 -15.76 -5.33
N ALA A 227 0.22 -14.49 -5.51
CA ALA A 227 0.73 -13.41 -4.68
C ALA A 227 0.33 -13.56 -3.22
N THR A 228 1.26 -13.18 -2.34
CA THR A 228 0.96 -13.08 -0.90
C THR A 228 0.55 -11.64 -0.61
N GLU A 229 -0.73 -11.33 -0.88
CA GLU A 229 -1.32 -9.98 -0.78
C GLU A 229 -0.92 -9.23 0.50
N MET A 230 -0.89 -9.92 1.64
CA MET A 230 -0.52 -9.32 2.93
C MET A 230 0.92 -8.80 2.98
N ILE A 231 1.89 -9.48 2.34
CA ILE A 231 3.30 -9.01 2.33
C ILE A 231 3.40 -7.70 1.55
N TRP A 232 2.72 -7.64 0.40
CA TRP A 232 2.69 -6.46 -0.45
C TRP A 232 1.89 -5.32 0.19
N ALA A 233 0.80 -5.62 0.89
CA ALA A 233 0.04 -4.62 1.64
C ALA A 233 0.87 -4.00 2.79
N VAL A 234 1.69 -4.81 3.47
CA VAL A 234 2.64 -4.31 4.49
C VAL A 234 3.73 -3.45 3.85
N LEU A 235 4.28 -3.86 2.71
CA LEU A 235 5.24 -3.03 1.96
C LEU A 235 4.61 -1.69 1.53
N ALA A 236 3.37 -1.71 1.03
CA ALA A 236 2.64 -0.50 0.67
C ALA A 236 2.45 0.44 1.86
N ALA A 237 2.16 -0.10 3.05
CA ALA A 237 2.03 0.69 4.28
C ALA A 237 3.36 1.36 4.66
N PHE A 238 4.49 0.65 4.55
CA PHE A 238 5.81 1.24 4.79
C PHE A 238 6.21 2.30 3.76
N ASN A 239 5.78 2.16 2.50
CA ASN A 239 6.05 3.16 1.46
C ASN A 239 5.22 4.44 1.62
N LYS A 240 4.09 4.38 2.34
CA LYS A 240 3.20 5.52 2.63
C LYS A 240 3.53 6.25 3.93
N SER A 241 4.24 5.59 4.86
CA SER A 241 4.68 6.12 6.15
C SER A 241 5.88 7.04 6.03
#